data_AF-A0AAU7CPV2-F1
#
_entry.id   AF-A0AAU7CPV2-F1
#
_cell.length_a   1.000
_cell.length_b   1.000
_cell.length_c   1.000
_cell.angle_alpha   90.00
_cell.angle_beta   90.00
_cell.angle_gamma   90.00
#
_symmetry.space_group_name_H-M   'P 1'
#
loop_
_entity.id
_entity.type
_entity.pdbx_description
1 polymer ?
#
loop_
_entity_poly.entity_id
_entity_poly.type
_entity_poly.pdbx_seq_one_letter_code
_entity_poly.pdbx_strand_id
1 'polypeptide(L)'
;MKRPLPYVAALASWLCLSTIAHAADRSVFPFQDGDRIVLLGDDLIERNQKHGYLETLLTLLNPEKNLTVRNLGWSGDTVFGDARAGFGKRADGFKQLKEHVLGLKPTVILVGYGMSESFDGEPGLASFEMGLNALLDVLAETKAKVVLLSPISHEKLGLPLPDPTVHNQKLGLYRETIARVAGSRGYPYINLASIGSGFDPSRKPGEKDARPLTDDGIHLTEHGYGVADAKIASELLENLGKSWSVRVRTDGTAEAQNAKVSNVQVSPQRTRFEVLGTSLPLPAQLASAKENPRVLKFEGLAPGRYTLKIDGQTIASGAADQWKSWELNQGPEFDQVEKLRKVINEKNLLYFHRWRPQNETYLFGFRKHEQGNNAREIPLFDPLVEAKEKEVATLRVPVSHVYELVRESEVGR
;
A
#
# COMPACT_ATOMS: atom_id res chain seq x y z
N MET A 1 14.71 -77.31 37.16
CA MET A 1 15.74 -76.27 36.89
C MET A 1 15.35 -75.49 35.65
N LYS A 2 14.86 -74.25 35.80
CA LYS A 2 15.09 -73.08 34.92
C LYS A 2 14.18 -71.94 35.39
N ARG A 3 14.79 -70.77 35.51
CA ARG A 3 14.33 -69.52 36.15
C ARG A 3 13.23 -68.82 35.32
N PRO A 4 12.41 -67.93 35.89
CA PRO A 4 11.52 -67.08 35.12
C PRO A 4 12.32 -65.96 34.42
N LEU A 5 11.98 -65.66 33.16
CA LEU A 5 12.53 -64.53 32.41
C LEU A 5 11.85 -63.22 32.86
N PRO A 6 12.60 -62.11 32.97
CA PRO A 6 12.05 -60.80 33.35
C PRO A 6 11.40 -60.07 32.17
N TYR A 7 10.36 -59.32 32.48
CA TYR A 7 9.73 -58.32 31.61
C TYR A 7 10.76 -57.28 31.16
N VAL A 8 10.97 -57.15 29.85
CA VAL A 8 11.66 -56.00 29.24
C VAL A 8 10.58 -55.10 28.66
N ALA A 9 10.36 -53.96 29.32
CA ALA A 9 9.52 -52.88 28.83
C ALA A 9 10.20 -52.23 27.61
N ALA A 10 9.53 -52.28 26.45
CA ALA A 10 9.94 -51.54 25.26
C ALA A 10 9.53 -50.07 25.43
N LEU A 11 10.49 -49.21 25.79
CA LEU A 11 10.37 -47.76 25.66
C LEU A 11 10.62 -47.39 24.20
N ALA A 12 9.54 -47.15 23.45
CA ALA A 12 9.61 -46.54 22.13
C ALA A 12 9.85 -45.03 22.30
N SER A 13 11.10 -44.61 22.13
CA SER A 13 11.48 -43.20 22.06
C SER A 13 10.98 -42.61 20.74
N TRP A 14 9.86 -41.89 20.78
CA TRP A 14 9.48 -40.98 19.70
C TRP A 14 10.43 -39.78 19.71
N LEU A 15 11.35 -39.74 18.76
CA LEU A 15 12.06 -38.51 18.41
C LEU A 15 11.04 -37.56 17.74
N CYS A 16 10.47 -36.64 18.52
CA CYS A 16 9.83 -35.46 17.96
C CYS A 16 10.93 -34.60 17.32
N LEU A 17 11.11 -34.70 16.00
CA LEU A 17 11.71 -33.62 15.23
C LEU A 17 10.74 -32.43 15.29
N SER A 18 10.92 -31.58 16.29
CA SER A 18 10.37 -30.23 16.27
C SER A 18 11.04 -29.48 15.13
N THR A 19 10.36 -29.37 13.99
CA THR A 19 10.69 -28.37 12.97
C THR A 19 10.50 -27.00 13.61
N ILE A 20 11.58 -26.44 14.14
CA ILE A 20 11.64 -25.00 14.41
C ILE A 20 11.59 -24.36 13.03
N ALA A 21 10.38 -23.99 12.60
CA ALA A 21 10.20 -23.04 11.52
C ALA A 21 10.95 -21.78 11.97
N HIS A 22 12.14 -21.56 11.39
CA HIS A 22 12.75 -20.25 11.44
C HIS A 22 11.73 -19.33 10.77
N ALA A 23 11.05 -18.52 11.57
CA ALA A 23 10.48 -17.29 11.04
C ALA A 23 11.66 -16.59 10.36
N ALA A 24 11.67 -16.61 9.02
CA ALA A 24 12.67 -15.85 8.28
C ALA A 24 12.61 -14.44 8.84
N ASP A 25 13.73 -13.97 9.37
CA ASP A 25 13.91 -12.60 9.83
C ASP A 25 13.57 -11.72 8.61
N ARG A 26 12.35 -11.18 8.59
CA ARG A 26 11.79 -10.50 7.41
C ARG A 26 12.48 -9.15 7.30
N SER A 27 13.70 -9.11 6.78
CA SER A 27 14.49 -7.88 6.71
C SER A 27 13.67 -6.71 6.14
N VAL A 28 13.44 -5.66 6.94
CA VAL A 28 12.94 -4.35 6.46
C VAL A 28 13.65 -3.99 5.15
N PHE A 29 12.89 -3.68 4.10
CA PHE A 29 13.45 -3.15 2.88
C PHE A 29 14.10 -1.79 3.18
N PRO A 30 15.43 -1.66 3.06
CA PRO A 30 16.15 -0.52 3.63
C PRO A 30 16.12 0.67 2.68
N PHE A 31 14.98 1.37 2.60
CA PHE A 31 14.87 2.62 1.85
C PHE A 31 15.84 3.67 2.41
N GLN A 32 16.47 4.42 1.52
CA GLN A 32 17.44 5.47 1.82
C GLN A 32 16.87 6.84 1.47
N ASP A 33 17.39 7.89 2.12
CA ASP A 33 17.05 9.26 1.72
C ASP A 33 17.46 9.49 0.27
N GLY A 34 16.58 10.11 -0.52
CA GLY A 34 16.79 10.34 -1.95
C GLY A 34 16.51 9.13 -2.85
N ASP A 35 15.95 8.03 -2.32
CA ASP A 35 15.58 6.88 -3.15
C ASP A 35 14.56 7.25 -4.25
N ARG A 36 14.87 6.83 -5.47
CA ARG A 36 14.01 6.97 -6.65
C ARG A 36 13.35 5.63 -6.93
N ILE A 37 12.10 5.52 -6.51
CA ILE A 37 11.27 4.32 -6.59
C ILE A 37 10.51 4.34 -7.91
N VAL A 38 10.72 3.34 -8.75
CA VAL A 38 9.96 3.13 -9.99
C VAL A 38 9.02 1.94 -9.81
N LEU A 39 7.75 2.16 -10.09
CA LEU A 39 6.76 1.08 -10.22
C LEU A 39 6.68 0.73 -11.71
N LEU A 40 6.95 -0.52 -12.06
CA LEU A 40 6.97 -1.01 -13.45
C LEU A 40 6.07 -2.24 -13.56
N GLY A 41 5.18 -2.29 -14.55
CA GLY A 41 4.26 -3.41 -14.67
C GLY A 41 3.11 -3.21 -15.64
N ASP A 42 2.16 -4.12 -15.55
CA ASP A 42 0.89 -4.12 -16.28
C ASP A 42 -0.16 -3.19 -15.62
N ASP A 43 -1.45 -3.43 -15.91
CA ASP A 43 -2.60 -2.68 -15.40
C ASP A 43 -2.64 -2.50 -13.88
N LEU A 44 -2.16 -3.49 -13.10
CA LEU A 44 -2.09 -3.39 -11.64
C LEU A 44 -1.21 -2.21 -11.23
N ILE A 45 -0.07 -2.06 -11.90
CA ILE A 45 0.84 -0.95 -11.64
C ILE A 45 0.28 0.32 -12.24
N GLU A 46 -0.18 0.34 -13.48
CA GLU A 46 -0.69 1.58 -14.10
C GLU A 46 -1.80 2.19 -13.25
N ARG A 47 -2.83 1.42 -12.88
CA ARG A 47 -3.99 1.96 -12.17
C ARG A 47 -3.69 2.34 -10.72
N ASN A 48 -2.57 1.91 -10.14
CA ASN A 48 -2.13 2.36 -8.81
C ASN A 48 -2.07 3.89 -8.70
N GLN A 49 -1.68 4.58 -9.78
CA GLN A 49 -1.61 6.06 -9.81
C GLN A 49 -2.97 6.76 -9.59
N LYS A 50 -4.09 6.07 -9.81
CA LYS A 50 -5.43 6.63 -9.63
C LYS A 50 -5.86 6.72 -8.17
N HIS A 51 -5.29 5.87 -7.31
CA HIS A 51 -5.70 5.74 -5.90
C HIS A 51 -4.59 6.13 -4.92
N GLY A 52 -3.33 5.87 -5.27
CA GLY A 52 -2.13 6.40 -4.61
C GLY A 52 -1.84 5.86 -3.21
N TYR A 53 -2.43 4.73 -2.81
CA TYR A 53 -2.23 4.18 -1.47
C TYR A 53 -0.79 3.74 -1.24
N LEU A 54 -0.14 3.08 -2.20
CA LEU A 54 1.25 2.62 -2.04
C LEU A 54 2.21 3.79 -1.80
N GLU A 55 2.19 4.81 -2.65
CA GLU A 55 3.05 6.00 -2.46
C GLU A 55 2.72 6.73 -1.16
N THR A 56 1.45 6.82 -0.78
CA THR A 56 1.03 7.40 0.50
C THR A 56 1.63 6.63 1.67
N LEU A 57 1.53 5.29 1.68
CA LEU A 57 2.08 4.45 2.73
C LEU A 57 3.60 4.55 2.80
N LEU A 58 4.30 4.49 1.67
CA LEU A 58 5.75 4.66 1.61
C LEU A 58 6.18 6.02 2.18
N THR A 59 5.42 7.07 1.88
CA THR A 59 5.65 8.43 2.38
C THR A 59 5.42 8.54 3.88
N LEU A 60 4.29 8.02 4.38
CA LEU A 60 3.90 8.07 5.80
C LEU A 60 4.84 7.26 6.70
N LEU A 61 5.36 6.13 6.18
CA LEU A 61 6.22 5.22 6.92
C LEU A 61 7.71 5.59 6.84
N ASN A 62 8.05 6.61 6.04
CA ASN A 62 9.41 7.16 5.93
C ASN A 62 9.36 8.72 5.91
N PRO A 63 8.73 9.37 6.90
CA PRO A 63 8.46 10.82 6.86
C PRO A 63 9.74 11.68 6.81
N GLU A 64 10.87 11.14 7.27
CA GLU A 64 12.18 11.79 7.26
C GLU A 64 12.94 11.66 5.93
N LYS A 65 12.51 10.76 5.03
CA LYS A 65 13.20 10.48 3.76
C LYS A 65 12.55 11.20 2.59
N ASN A 66 13.37 11.77 1.72
CA ASN A 66 12.94 12.35 0.46
C ASN A 66 12.85 11.25 -0.61
N LEU A 67 11.78 10.45 -0.52
CA LEU A 67 11.47 9.41 -1.50
C LEU A 67 10.77 10.04 -2.71
N THR A 68 11.14 9.61 -3.91
CA THR A 68 10.46 9.98 -5.16
C THR A 68 9.84 8.73 -5.77
N VAL A 69 8.54 8.75 -6.05
CA VAL A 69 7.86 7.65 -6.73
C VAL A 69 7.46 8.04 -8.15
N ARG A 70 7.73 7.15 -9.10
CA ARG A 70 7.36 7.26 -10.51
C ARG A 70 6.69 5.98 -10.97
N ASN A 71 5.47 6.12 -11.48
CA ASN A 71 4.70 5.00 -12.01
C ASN A 71 4.92 4.91 -13.53
N LEU A 72 5.51 3.81 -13.99
CA LEU A 72 5.72 3.45 -15.39
C LEU A 72 4.85 2.26 -15.82
N GLY A 73 3.80 1.94 -15.07
CA GLY A 73 2.83 0.92 -15.45
C GLY A 73 2.15 1.25 -16.78
N TRP A 74 1.80 0.22 -17.54
CA TRP A 74 1.15 0.38 -18.83
C TRP A 74 0.12 -0.74 -19.05
N SER A 75 -1.11 -0.37 -19.34
CA SER A 75 -2.24 -1.27 -19.53
C SER A 75 -2.05 -2.18 -20.74
N GLY A 76 -2.25 -3.48 -20.54
CA GLY A 76 -2.02 -4.54 -21.52
C GLY A 76 -0.54 -4.81 -21.82
N ASP A 77 0.38 -4.24 -21.02
CA ASP A 77 1.81 -4.44 -21.21
C ASP A 77 2.26 -5.83 -20.75
N THR A 78 3.40 -6.26 -21.28
CA THR A 78 4.04 -7.54 -20.93
C THR A 78 5.49 -7.28 -20.53
N VAL A 79 6.19 -8.31 -20.04
CA VAL A 79 7.65 -8.26 -19.84
C VAL A 79 8.46 -7.89 -21.10
N PHE A 80 7.83 -7.91 -22.28
CA PHE A 80 8.43 -7.48 -23.55
C PHE A 80 8.10 -6.04 -23.95
N GLY A 81 7.31 -5.29 -23.17
CA GLY A 81 6.91 -3.93 -23.54
C GLY A 81 5.89 -3.89 -24.69
N ASP A 82 5.08 -4.93 -24.88
CA ASP A 82 4.21 -5.07 -26.06
C ASP A 82 3.25 -3.88 -26.26
N ALA A 83 2.66 -3.38 -25.17
CA ALA A 83 1.72 -2.26 -25.25
C ALA A 83 2.41 -0.92 -25.57
N ARG A 84 3.74 -0.88 -25.44
CA ARG A 84 4.60 0.29 -25.70
C ARG A 84 5.05 0.36 -27.16
N ALA A 85 4.88 -0.72 -27.93
CA ALA A 85 5.28 -0.73 -29.35
C ALA A 85 4.45 0.24 -30.20
N GLY A 86 3.21 0.55 -29.81
CA GLY A 86 2.29 1.35 -30.61
C GLY A 86 2.04 0.70 -31.98
N PHE A 87 2.52 1.34 -33.05
CA PHE A 87 2.46 0.81 -34.42
C PHE A 87 3.74 0.05 -34.85
N GLY A 88 4.72 -0.05 -33.95
CA GLY A 88 5.98 -0.75 -34.16
C GLY A 88 5.90 -2.25 -33.90
N LYS A 89 7.08 -2.88 -33.80
CA LYS A 89 7.23 -4.29 -33.45
C LYS A 89 7.52 -4.42 -31.95
N ARG A 90 7.39 -5.64 -31.41
CA ARG A 90 7.77 -5.97 -30.03
C ARG A 90 9.15 -5.43 -29.63
N ALA A 91 10.14 -5.49 -30.53
CA ALA A 91 11.48 -4.95 -30.27
C ALA A 91 11.48 -3.44 -30.02
N ASP A 92 10.60 -2.68 -30.67
CA ASP A 92 10.45 -1.24 -30.46
C ASP A 92 9.81 -0.96 -29.09
N GLY A 93 8.81 -1.76 -28.70
CA GLY A 93 8.19 -1.69 -27.38
C GLY A 93 9.17 -1.99 -26.25
N PHE A 94 9.97 -3.06 -26.38
CA PHE A 94 11.01 -3.39 -25.39
C PHE A 94 12.10 -2.32 -25.31
N LYS A 95 12.48 -1.73 -26.45
CA LYS A 95 13.40 -0.59 -26.49
C LYS A 95 12.82 0.60 -25.71
N GLN A 96 11.55 0.95 -25.94
CA GLN A 96 10.91 2.06 -25.23
C GLN A 96 10.80 1.78 -23.73
N LEU A 97 10.47 0.55 -23.32
CA LEU A 97 10.49 0.12 -21.93
C LEU A 97 11.85 0.39 -21.29
N LYS A 98 12.93 -0.07 -21.94
CA LYS A 98 14.32 0.15 -21.49
C LYS A 98 14.63 1.64 -21.35
N GLU A 99 14.32 2.44 -22.36
CA GLU A 99 14.58 3.88 -22.35
C GLU A 99 13.83 4.59 -21.21
N HIS A 100 12.56 4.25 -20.98
CA HIS A 100 11.76 4.83 -19.91
C HIS A 100 12.33 4.49 -18.51
N VAL A 101 12.63 3.21 -18.24
CA VAL A 101 13.11 2.82 -16.91
C VAL A 101 14.53 3.33 -16.63
N LEU A 102 15.44 3.23 -17.60
CA LEU A 102 16.82 3.69 -17.41
C LEU A 102 16.91 5.21 -17.31
N GLY A 103 16.06 5.94 -18.05
CA GLY A 103 16.02 7.40 -18.04
C GLY A 103 15.71 7.99 -16.65
N LEU A 104 14.93 7.28 -15.83
CA LEU A 104 14.59 7.69 -14.47
C LEU A 104 15.70 7.43 -13.44
N LYS A 105 16.74 6.67 -13.82
CA LYS A 105 17.87 6.31 -12.94
C LYS A 105 17.40 5.76 -11.58
N PRO A 106 16.49 4.77 -11.53
CA PRO A 106 15.93 4.28 -10.28
C PRO A 106 17.00 3.77 -9.33
N THR A 107 16.72 3.85 -8.02
CA THR A 107 17.49 3.15 -6.98
C THR A 107 16.70 1.99 -6.40
N VAL A 108 15.38 2.00 -6.58
CA VAL A 108 14.46 0.92 -6.22
C VAL A 108 13.46 0.71 -7.36
N ILE A 109 13.17 -0.55 -7.71
CA ILE A 109 12.18 -0.90 -8.73
C ILE A 109 11.25 -1.99 -8.17
N LEU A 110 9.95 -1.72 -8.19
CA LEU A 110 8.93 -2.75 -7.95
C LEU A 110 8.38 -3.19 -9.31
N VAL A 111 8.46 -4.49 -9.59
CA VAL A 111 8.08 -5.07 -10.88
C VAL A 111 6.85 -5.95 -10.71
N GLY A 112 5.73 -5.61 -11.35
CA GLY A 112 4.47 -6.36 -11.31
C GLY A 112 3.96 -6.69 -12.70
N TYR A 113 4.32 -7.86 -13.21
CA TYR A 113 3.85 -8.42 -14.48
C TYR A 113 3.30 -9.84 -14.26
N GLY A 114 2.64 -10.39 -15.28
CA GLY A 114 2.17 -11.78 -15.28
C GLY A 114 0.66 -11.93 -15.34
N MET A 115 -0.14 -10.87 -15.16
CA MET A 115 -1.60 -10.95 -15.33
C MET A 115 -1.98 -10.99 -16.81
N SER A 116 -1.38 -10.12 -17.63
CA SER A 116 -1.63 -10.12 -19.08
C SER A 116 -1.09 -11.41 -19.73
N GLU A 117 0.08 -11.88 -19.30
CA GLU A 117 0.69 -13.09 -19.84
C GLU A 117 -0.02 -14.37 -19.39
N SER A 118 -0.68 -14.40 -18.22
CA SER A 118 -1.34 -15.62 -17.72
C SER A 118 -2.49 -16.13 -18.59
N PHE A 119 -3.03 -15.28 -19.48
CA PHE A 119 -4.05 -15.69 -20.44
C PHE A 119 -3.54 -16.74 -21.43
N ASP A 120 -2.25 -16.71 -21.79
CA ASP A 120 -1.61 -17.70 -22.66
C ASP A 120 -1.47 -19.08 -21.99
N GLY A 121 -1.68 -19.17 -20.67
CA GLY A 121 -1.61 -20.42 -19.92
C GLY A 121 -0.22 -21.05 -19.93
N GLU A 122 -0.17 -22.38 -19.74
CA GLU A 122 1.08 -23.15 -19.69
C GLU A 122 1.98 -22.96 -20.94
N PRO A 123 1.45 -22.92 -22.19
CA PRO A 123 2.27 -22.67 -23.37
C PRO A 123 3.04 -21.34 -23.35
N GLY A 124 2.54 -20.33 -22.64
CA GLY A 124 3.18 -19.01 -22.53
C GLY A 124 4.34 -18.94 -21.53
N LEU A 125 4.47 -19.92 -20.61
CA LEU A 125 5.42 -19.86 -19.49
C LEU A 125 6.88 -19.72 -19.92
N ALA A 126 7.30 -20.48 -20.93
CA ALA A 126 8.69 -20.42 -21.40
C ALA A 126 9.02 -19.04 -21.99
N SER A 127 8.09 -18.45 -22.73
CA SER A 127 8.23 -17.09 -23.28
C SER A 127 8.25 -16.05 -22.17
N PHE A 128 7.33 -16.16 -21.21
CA PHE A 128 7.25 -15.25 -20.06
C PHE A 128 8.52 -15.29 -19.21
N GLU A 129 9.03 -16.47 -18.86
CA GLU A 129 10.27 -16.59 -18.08
C GLU A 129 11.47 -16.00 -18.81
N MET A 130 11.57 -16.24 -20.11
CA MET A 130 12.61 -15.64 -20.96
C MET A 130 12.51 -14.10 -20.94
N GLY A 131 11.30 -13.56 -21.15
CA GLY A 131 11.06 -12.12 -21.14
C GLY A 131 11.33 -11.47 -19.78
N LEU A 132 10.90 -12.11 -18.69
CA LEU A 132 11.16 -11.66 -17.33
C LEU A 132 12.67 -11.61 -17.04
N ASN A 133 13.42 -12.64 -17.42
CA ASN A 133 14.88 -12.63 -17.25
C ASN A 133 15.55 -11.54 -18.09
N ALA A 134 15.14 -11.37 -19.36
CA ALA A 134 15.67 -10.31 -20.23
C ALA A 134 15.38 -8.92 -19.66
N LEU A 135 14.17 -8.69 -19.13
CA LEU A 135 13.83 -7.45 -18.44
C LEU A 135 14.73 -7.23 -17.22
N LEU A 136 14.90 -8.25 -16.36
CA LEU A 136 15.73 -8.15 -15.17
C LEU A 136 17.21 -7.90 -15.49
N ASP A 137 17.71 -8.38 -16.62
CA ASP A 137 19.07 -8.06 -17.10
C ASP A 137 19.21 -6.58 -17.47
N VAL A 138 18.19 -5.99 -18.10
CA VAL A 138 18.13 -4.54 -18.34
C VAL A 138 18.07 -3.77 -17.02
N LEU A 139 17.24 -4.21 -16.07
CA LEU A 139 17.11 -3.53 -14.78
C LEU A 139 18.42 -3.59 -13.96
N ALA A 140 19.22 -4.65 -14.11
CA ALA A 140 20.52 -4.78 -13.45
C ALA A 140 21.51 -3.66 -13.84
N GLU A 141 21.38 -3.08 -15.04
CA GLU A 141 22.19 -1.93 -15.48
C GLU A 141 22.03 -0.71 -14.55
N THR A 142 20.87 -0.56 -13.90
CA THR A 142 20.58 0.54 -12.97
C THR A 142 21.27 0.38 -11.62
N LYS A 143 21.67 -0.85 -11.25
CA LYS A 143 22.08 -1.24 -9.89
C LYS A 143 21.02 -0.97 -8.81
N ALA A 144 19.77 -0.75 -9.20
CA ALA A 144 18.66 -0.59 -8.28
C ALA A 144 18.38 -1.88 -7.52
N LYS A 145 17.83 -1.74 -6.32
CA LYS A 145 17.20 -2.86 -5.61
C LYS A 145 15.89 -3.19 -6.34
N VAL A 146 15.71 -4.45 -6.73
CA VAL A 146 14.50 -4.89 -7.44
C VAL A 146 13.66 -5.77 -6.53
N VAL A 147 12.35 -5.54 -6.50
CA VAL A 147 11.35 -6.36 -5.80
C VAL A 147 10.34 -6.86 -6.82
N LEU A 148 10.07 -8.16 -6.85
CA LEU A 148 9.07 -8.74 -7.74
C LEU A 148 7.74 -8.90 -7.02
N LEU A 149 6.66 -8.45 -7.66
CA LEU A 149 5.29 -8.63 -7.22
C LEU A 149 4.66 -9.74 -8.07
N SER A 150 3.94 -10.64 -7.43
CA SER A 150 3.13 -11.62 -8.15
C SER A 150 1.85 -10.96 -8.70
N PRO A 151 1.21 -11.50 -9.75
CA PRO A 151 -0.14 -11.08 -10.11
C PRO A 151 -1.12 -11.44 -8.98
N ILE A 152 -2.18 -10.63 -8.84
CA ILE A 152 -3.32 -10.88 -7.95
C ILE A 152 -4.18 -12.05 -8.46
N SER A 153 -5.17 -12.51 -7.68
CA SER A 153 -6.14 -13.51 -8.14
C SER A 153 -7.27 -12.87 -8.95
N HIS A 154 -7.76 -13.62 -9.94
CA HIS A 154 -9.00 -13.29 -10.63
C HIS A 154 -10.16 -13.54 -9.66
N GLU A 155 -10.78 -12.46 -9.19
CA GLU A 155 -11.81 -12.49 -8.18
C GLU A 155 -13.14 -13.03 -8.70
N LYS A 156 -13.78 -13.89 -7.90
CA LYS A 156 -15.06 -14.51 -8.24
C LYS A 156 -16.22 -13.58 -7.90
N LEU A 157 -16.62 -12.73 -8.83
CA LEU A 157 -17.73 -11.79 -8.62
C LEU A 157 -19.14 -12.40 -8.77
N GLY A 158 -19.23 -13.64 -9.29
CA GLY A 158 -20.51 -14.29 -9.58
C GLY A 158 -21.12 -13.85 -10.91
N LEU A 159 -22.34 -14.32 -11.19
CA LEU A 159 -23.01 -14.05 -12.47
C LEU A 159 -23.29 -12.54 -12.66
N PRO A 160 -23.12 -11.99 -13.87
CA PRO A 160 -22.90 -12.69 -15.15
C PRO A 160 -21.43 -12.97 -15.51
N LEU A 161 -20.46 -12.69 -14.64
CA LEU A 161 -19.04 -12.91 -14.94
C LEU A 161 -18.69 -14.41 -14.87
N PRO A 162 -17.70 -14.87 -15.68
CA PRO A 162 -17.30 -16.27 -15.71
C PRO A 162 -16.68 -16.73 -14.38
N ASP A 163 -16.74 -18.04 -14.12
CA ASP A 163 -16.02 -18.61 -12.97
C ASP A 163 -14.50 -18.53 -13.21
N PRO A 164 -13.73 -17.85 -12.34
CA PRO A 164 -12.31 -17.61 -12.57
C PRO A 164 -11.42 -18.79 -12.21
N THR A 165 -11.95 -19.94 -11.77
CA THR A 165 -11.18 -21.10 -11.28
C THR A 165 -10.07 -21.52 -12.26
N VAL A 166 -10.39 -21.64 -13.56
CA VAL A 166 -9.39 -22.04 -14.59
C VAL A 166 -8.32 -20.95 -14.76
N HIS A 167 -8.70 -19.67 -14.73
CA HIS A 167 -7.72 -18.60 -14.83
C HIS A 167 -6.81 -18.53 -13.60
N ASN A 168 -7.36 -18.76 -12.41
CA ASN A 168 -6.58 -18.79 -11.17
C ASN A 168 -5.57 -19.95 -11.12
N GLN A 169 -5.87 -21.10 -11.75
CA GLN A 169 -4.89 -22.17 -11.93
C GLN A 169 -3.72 -21.71 -12.82
N LYS A 170 -4.01 -21.05 -13.94
CA LYS A 170 -2.98 -20.47 -14.82
C LYS A 170 -2.15 -19.41 -14.09
N LEU A 171 -2.79 -18.47 -13.39
CA LEU A 171 -2.12 -17.46 -12.56
C LEU A 171 -1.17 -18.09 -11.55
N GLY A 172 -1.53 -19.23 -10.95
CA GLY A 172 -0.65 -20.02 -10.07
C GLY A 172 0.70 -20.34 -10.72
N LEU A 173 0.70 -20.83 -11.96
CA LEU A 173 1.92 -21.18 -12.70
C LEU A 173 2.84 -19.95 -12.94
N TYR A 174 2.24 -18.80 -13.25
CA TYR A 174 2.99 -17.56 -13.47
C TYR A 174 3.58 -17.02 -12.15
N ARG A 175 2.83 -17.08 -11.04
CA ARG A 175 3.34 -16.73 -9.71
C ARG A 175 4.50 -17.62 -9.29
N GLU A 176 4.40 -18.92 -9.50
CA GLU A 176 5.48 -19.87 -9.22
C GLU A 176 6.74 -19.57 -10.06
N THR A 177 6.54 -19.23 -11.33
CA THR A 177 7.64 -18.81 -12.22
C THR A 177 8.32 -17.54 -11.72
N ILE A 178 7.55 -16.51 -11.36
CA ILE A 178 8.10 -15.26 -10.78
C ILE A 178 8.86 -15.55 -9.49
N ALA A 179 8.27 -16.35 -8.59
CA ALA A 179 8.91 -16.71 -7.32
C ALA A 179 10.24 -17.45 -7.53
N ARG A 180 10.27 -18.39 -8.49
CA ARG A 180 11.49 -19.15 -8.83
C ARG A 180 12.56 -18.25 -9.43
N VAL A 181 12.22 -17.36 -10.36
CA VAL A 181 13.15 -16.39 -10.94
C VAL A 181 13.65 -15.40 -9.88
N ALA A 182 12.78 -14.93 -8.99
CA ALA A 182 13.17 -14.08 -7.86
C ALA A 182 14.20 -14.80 -6.98
N GLY A 183 13.90 -16.03 -6.58
CA GLY A 183 14.78 -16.84 -5.73
C GLY A 183 16.12 -17.15 -6.39
N SER A 184 16.14 -17.52 -7.67
CA SER A 184 17.38 -17.84 -8.39
C SER A 184 18.27 -16.62 -8.60
N ARG A 185 17.68 -15.42 -8.69
CA ARG A 185 18.40 -14.14 -8.87
C ARG A 185 18.61 -13.36 -7.58
N GLY A 186 18.11 -13.86 -6.45
CA GLY A 186 18.25 -13.22 -5.14
C GLY A 186 17.42 -11.94 -4.95
N TYR A 187 16.30 -11.80 -5.67
CA TYR A 187 15.38 -10.67 -5.50
C TYR A 187 14.28 -10.98 -4.47
N PRO A 188 13.90 -10.02 -3.62
CA PRO A 188 12.68 -10.13 -2.81
C PRO A 188 11.45 -10.35 -3.69
N TYR A 189 10.54 -11.19 -3.19
CA TYR A 189 9.28 -11.54 -3.86
C TYR A 189 8.10 -11.33 -2.91
N ILE A 190 7.10 -10.58 -3.37
CA ILE A 190 5.85 -10.33 -2.64
C ILE A 190 4.72 -11.06 -3.36
N ASN A 191 4.18 -12.07 -2.68
CA ASN A 191 3.06 -12.86 -3.19
C ASN A 191 1.73 -12.14 -2.93
N LEU A 192 1.02 -11.76 -4.00
CA LEU A 192 -0.28 -11.10 -3.97
C LEU A 192 -1.46 -12.04 -4.24
N ALA A 193 -1.25 -13.37 -4.24
CA ALA A 193 -2.32 -14.34 -4.51
C ALA A 193 -3.56 -14.21 -3.60
N SER A 194 -3.39 -13.69 -2.37
CA SER A 194 -4.49 -13.45 -1.43
C SER A 194 -5.41 -12.29 -1.84
N ILE A 195 -4.94 -11.40 -2.72
CA ILE A 195 -5.73 -10.29 -3.23
C ILE A 195 -6.68 -10.85 -4.29
N GLY A 196 -7.98 -10.73 -4.06
CA GLY A 196 -9.04 -11.22 -4.94
C GLY A 196 -9.49 -12.67 -4.68
N SER A 197 -8.99 -13.35 -3.65
CA SER A 197 -9.35 -14.77 -3.38
C SER A 197 -10.37 -14.98 -2.26
N GLY A 198 -10.81 -13.91 -1.58
CA GLY A 198 -11.62 -14.01 -0.36
C GLY A 198 -13.10 -13.68 -0.52
N PHE A 199 -13.48 -12.94 -1.56
CA PHE A 199 -14.85 -12.43 -1.73
C PHE A 199 -15.87 -13.55 -1.95
N ASP A 200 -17.00 -13.47 -1.26
CA ASP A 200 -18.15 -14.36 -1.39
C ASP A 200 -19.38 -13.56 -1.80
N PRO A 201 -19.83 -13.67 -3.07
CA PRO A 201 -20.95 -12.89 -3.60
C PRO A 201 -22.31 -13.24 -2.96
N SER A 202 -22.38 -14.31 -2.14
CA SER A 202 -23.60 -14.67 -1.39
C SER A 202 -23.76 -13.90 -0.07
N ARG A 203 -22.72 -13.20 0.38
CA ARG A 203 -22.69 -12.46 1.64
C ARG A 203 -23.46 -11.16 1.57
N LYS A 204 -24.00 -10.74 2.72
CA LYS A 204 -24.72 -9.45 2.83
C LYS A 204 -23.72 -8.30 3.02
N PRO A 205 -24.03 -7.08 2.51
CA PRO A 205 -23.21 -5.91 2.77
C PRO A 205 -22.93 -5.71 4.27
N GLY A 206 -21.66 -5.51 4.61
CA GLY A 206 -21.19 -5.37 6.00
C GLY A 206 -20.74 -6.68 6.66
N GLU A 207 -21.00 -7.84 6.06
CA GLU A 207 -20.38 -9.10 6.49
C GLU A 207 -18.91 -9.15 6.08
N LYS A 208 -18.12 -9.96 6.80
CA LYS A 208 -16.74 -10.26 6.40
C LYS A 208 -16.77 -10.87 4.99
N ASP A 209 -15.81 -10.47 4.16
CA ASP A 209 -15.65 -11.00 2.81
C ASP A 209 -16.82 -10.66 1.85
N ALA A 210 -17.66 -9.68 2.21
CA ALA A 210 -18.82 -9.25 1.43
C ALA A 210 -18.58 -8.02 0.53
N ARG A 211 -17.35 -7.49 0.50
CA ARG A 211 -16.98 -6.36 -0.34
C ARG A 211 -15.96 -6.83 -1.38
N PRO A 212 -16.28 -6.75 -2.69
CA PRO A 212 -15.35 -7.15 -3.72
C PRO A 212 -14.16 -6.20 -3.75
N LEU A 213 -12.99 -6.72 -4.11
CA LEU A 213 -11.78 -5.92 -4.29
C LEU A 213 -11.66 -5.39 -5.72
N THR A 214 -12.31 -6.01 -6.69
CA THR A 214 -12.28 -5.67 -8.12
C THR A 214 -13.64 -5.22 -8.65
N ASP A 215 -13.66 -4.53 -9.79
CA ASP A 215 -14.89 -4.15 -10.50
C ASP A 215 -15.28 -5.14 -11.61
N ASP A 216 -14.31 -5.87 -12.17
CA ASP A 216 -14.51 -6.83 -13.26
C ASP A 216 -13.83 -8.20 -13.06
N GLY A 217 -13.36 -8.48 -11.84
CA GLY A 217 -12.63 -9.69 -11.49
C GLY A 217 -11.11 -9.53 -11.59
N ILE A 218 -10.60 -8.51 -12.28
CA ILE A 218 -9.16 -8.31 -12.50
C ILE A 218 -8.70 -6.93 -12.01
N HIS A 219 -9.45 -5.87 -12.31
CA HIS A 219 -9.03 -4.53 -11.95
C HIS A 219 -9.53 -4.13 -10.58
N LEU A 220 -8.60 -3.78 -9.70
CA LEU A 220 -8.92 -3.38 -8.34
C LEU A 220 -9.73 -2.07 -8.31
N THR A 221 -10.74 -2.05 -7.45
CA THR A 221 -11.43 -0.85 -6.98
C THR A 221 -10.51 -0.02 -6.07
N GLU A 222 -10.94 1.18 -5.67
CA GLU A 222 -10.22 1.96 -4.66
C GLU A 222 -9.98 1.15 -3.37
N HIS A 223 -10.98 0.38 -2.93
CA HIS A 223 -10.84 -0.48 -1.76
C HIS A 223 -9.84 -1.61 -2.00
N GLY A 224 -9.88 -2.23 -3.18
CA GLY A 224 -8.92 -3.26 -3.59
C GLY A 224 -7.48 -2.77 -3.58
N TYR A 225 -7.23 -1.58 -4.13
CA TYR A 225 -5.91 -0.94 -4.07
C TYR A 225 -5.49 -0.64 -2.64
N GLY A 226 -6.42 -0.18 -1.80
CA GLY A 226 -6.14 0.00 -0.39
C GLY A 226 -5.61 -1.28 0.28
N VAL A 227 -6.30 -2.41 0.08
CA VAL A 227 -5.90 -3.71 0.66
C VAL A 227 -4.59 -4.22 0.06
N ALA A 228 -4.44 -4.15 -1.27
CA ALA A 228 -3.24 -4.63 -1.97
C ALA A 228 -1.99 -3.83 -1.60
N ASP A 229 -2.08 -2.51 -1.58
CA ASP A 229 -0.96 -1.62 -1.28
C ASP A 229 -0.56 -1.69 0.19
N ALA A 230 -1.53 -1.86 1.11
CA ALA A 230 -1.25 -2.14 2.52
C ALA A 230 -0.46 -3.44 2.69
N LYS A 231 -0.81 -4.49 1.94
CA LYS A 231 -0.06 -5.74 1.93
C LYS A 231 1.35 -5.55 1.35
N ILE A 232 1.51 -4.83 0.25
CA ILE A 232 2.84 -4.56 -0.32
C ILE A 232 3.69 -3.79 0.69
N ALA A 233 3.14 -2.73 1.30
CA ALA A 233 3.85 -1.92 2.28
C ALA A 233 4.23 -2.71 3.53
N SER A 234 3.36 -3.58 4.06
CA SER A 234 3.66 -4.38 5.26
C SER A 234 4.74 -5.44 5.01
N GLU A 235 4.77 -6.03 3.81
CA GLU A 235 5.83 -6.97 3.43
C GLU A 235 7.17 -6.25 3.15
N LEU A 236 7.16 -4.97 2.77
CA LEU A 236 8.36 -4.16 2.57
C LEU A 236 8.92 -3.56 3.86
N LEU A 237 8.08 -3.10 4.78
CA LEU A 237 8.48 -2.21 5.89
C LEU A 237 8.34 -2.84 7.29
N GLU A 238 8.19 -4.17 7.36
CA GLU A 238 7.92 -4.99 8.57
C GLU A 238 6.61 -4.65 9.32
N ASN A 239 6.19 -3.38 9.42
CA ASN A 239 4.96 -2.94 10.10
C ASN A 239 4.42 -1.62 9.52
N LEU A 240 3.09 -1.44 9.48
CA LEU A 240 2.42 -0.19 9.04
C LEU A 240 2.45 0.94 10.10
N GLY A 241 3.57 1.09 10.81
CA GLY A 241 3.84 2.19 11.73
C GLY A 241 3.57 1.89 13.21
N LYS A 242 3.93 2.84 14.07
CA LYS A 242 3.86 2.69 15.53
C LYS A 242 2.54 3.23 16.08
N SER A 243 1.83 2.41 16.84
CA SER A 243 0.63 2.84 17.59
C SER A 243 0.92 4.08 18.43
N TRP A 244 -0.08 4.95 18.55
CA TRP A 244 0.00 6.16 19.35
C TRP A 244 -1.06 6.09 20.45
N SER A 245 -0.70 6.58 21.64
CA SER A 245 -1.69 6.72 22.71
C SER A 245 -1.46 7.96 23.55
N VAL A 246 -2.55 8.57 23.99
CA VAL A 246 -2.55 9.69 24.94
C VAL A 246 -3.54 9.39 26.06
N ARG A 247 -3.06 9.52 27.29
CA ARG A 247 -3.86 9.42 28.51
C ARG A 247 -3.87 10.78 29.19
N VAL A 248 -5.06 11.25 29.58
CA VAL A 248 -5.25 12.48 30.37
C VAL A 248 -6.10 12.16 31.59
N ARG A 249 -5.64 12.59 32.77
CA ARG A 249 -6.34 12.44 34.06
C ARG A 249 -7.00 13.74 34.46
N THR A 250 -8.07 13.65 35.25
CA THR A 250 -8.77 14.85 35.76
C THR A 250 -7.98 15.67 36.77
N ASP A 251 -6.83 15.19 37.25
CA ASP A 251 -5.88 15.96 38.07
C ASP A 251 -4.90 16.81 37.23
N GLY A 252 -5.01 16.76 35.90
CA GLY A 252 -4.12 17.47 34.97
C GLY A 252 -2.89 16.68 34.51
N THR A 253 -2.67 15.48 35.05
CA THR A 253 -1.59 14.60 34.60
C THR A 253 -1.88 14.06 33.20
N ALA A 254 -0.88 14.10 32.31
CA ALA A 254 -0.97 13.51 30.99
C ALA A 254 0.27 12.68 30.65
N GLU A 255 0.03 11.56 29.97
CA GLU A 255 1.05 10.62 29.52
C GLU A 255 0.81 10.32 28.03
N ALA A 256 1.89 10.10 27.27
CA ALA A 256 1.78 9.78 25.86
C ALA A 256 2.84 8.78 25.41
N GLN A 257 2.47 7.97 24.41
CA GLN A 257 3.36 7.09 23.67
C GLN A 257 3.36 7.49 22.20
N ASN A 258 4.54 7.67 21.61
CA ASN A 258 4.72 8.13 20.22
C ASN A 258 4.03 9.48 19.93
N ALA A 259 3.85 10.30 20.98
CA ALA A 259 3.33 11.66 20.92
C ALA A 259 3.95 12.54 22.00
N LYS A 260 3.79 13.85 21.84
CA LYS A 260 4.00 14.85 22.88
C LYS A 260 2.66 15.49 23.24
N VAL A 261 2.36 15.57 24.53
CA VAL A 261 1.20 16.29 25.06
C VAL A 261 1.67 17.57 25.74
N SER A 262 0.96 18.67 25.53
CA SER A 262 1.26 19.97 26.14
C SER A 262 0.00 20.75 26.47
N ASN A 263 0.14 21.87 27.19
CA ASN A 263 -0.92 22.84 27.45
C ASN A 263 -2.19 22.23 28.06
N VAL A 264 -2.02 21.27 28.97
CA VAL A 264 -3.12 20.57 29.63
C VAL A 264 -3.83 21.49 30.62
N GLN A 265 -5.14 21.64 30.43
CA GLN A 265 -6.02 22.45 31.26
C GLN A 265 -7.27 21.63 31.57
N VAL A 266 -7.52 21.38 32.85
CA VAL A 266 -8.67 20.58 33.29
C VAL A 266 -9.60 21.42 34.16
N SER A 267 -10.88 21.34 33.87
CA SER A 267 -11.98 21.83 34.70
C SER A 267 -13.10 20.78 34.76
N PRO A 268 -14.08 20.91 35.67
CA PRO A 268 -15.20 19.97 35.76
C PRO A 268 -16.07 19.88 34.48
N GLN A 269 -16.00 20.89 33.60
CA GLN A 269 -16.79 21.00 32.38
C GLN A 269 -15.97 20.70 31.13
N ARG A 270 -14.63 20.83 31.18
CA ARG A 270 -13.78 20.75 29.99
C ARG A 270 -12.37 20.31 30.34
N THR A 271 -11.84 19.38 29.56
CA THR A 271 -10.41 19.08 29.48
C THR A 271 -9.88 19.53 28.13
N ARG A 272 -8.90 20.43 28.10
CA ARG A 272 -8.21 20.90 26.89
C ARG A 272 -6.73 20.53 26.96
N PHE A 273 -6.17 20.07 25.86
CA PHE A 273 -4.73 19.82 25.72
C PHE A 273 -4.33 19.87 24.26
N GLU A 274 -3.04 19.93 23.99
CA GLU A 274 -2.49 19.84 22.64
C GLU A 274 -1.70 18.55 22.48
N VAL A 275 -1.80 17.94 21.30
CA VAL A 275 -1.01 16.76 20.96
C VAL A 275 -0.28 16.97 19.65
N LEU A 276 1.01 16.62 19.64
CA LEU A 276 1.82 16.45 18.45
C LEU A 276 2.24 14.97 18.34
N GLY A 277 1.75 14.27 17.32
CA GLY A 277 2.16 12.90 17.01
C GLY A 277 3.60 12.84 16.46
N THR A 278 4.27 11.70 16.65
CA THR A 278 5.56 11.41 15.98
C THR A 278 5.39 10.89 14.55
N SER A 279 4.18 10.48 14.19
CA SER A 279 3.78 10.01 12.86
C SER A 279 2.29 10.26 12.64
N LEU A 280 1.90 10.43 11.39
CA LEU A 280 0.50 10.52 10.95
C LEU A 280 -0.18 9.13 10.96
N PRO A 281 -1.51 9.05 11.08
CA PRO A 281 -2.25 7.79 10.99
C PRO A 281 -2.16 7.18 9.58
N LEU A 282 -2.54 5.92 9.47
CA LEU A 282 -2.79 5.33 8.16
C LEU A 282 -4.08 5.93 7.55
N PRO A 283 -4.25 5.90 6.21
CA PRO A 283 -5.51 6.28 5.60
C PRO A 283 -6.69 5.59 6.28
N ALA A 284 -7.77 6.32 6.58
CA ALA A 284 -8.87 5.82 7.39
C ALA A 284 -9.52 4.54 6.83
N GLN A 285 -9.51 4.40 5.49
CA GLN A 285 -10.00 3.21 4.78
C GLN A 285 -9.14 1.96 5.05
N LEU A 286 -7.88 2.15 5.44
CA LEU A 286 -6.92 1.11 5.81
C LEU A 286 -6.81 0.91 7.33
N ALA A 287 -7.03 1.97 8.11
CA ALA A 287 -6.90 1.98 9.58
C ALA A 287 -7.92 1.08 10.31
N SER A 288 -8.89 0.49 9.60
CA SER A 288 -9.71 -0.61 10.15
C SER A 288 -8.96 -1.94 10.23
N ALA A 289 -7.79 -2.05 9.60
CA ALA A 289 -6.79 -3.05 9.94
C ALA A 289 -6.14 -2.68 11.28
N LYS A 290 -5.94 -3.65 12.16
CA LYS A 290 -5.47 -3.50 13.56
C LYS A 290 -4.04 -2.91 13.72
N GLU A 291 -3.52 -2.27 12.69
CA GLU A 291 -2.15 -1.81 12.59
C GLU A 291 -2.12 -0.29 12.81
N ASN A 292 -1.33 0.16 13.78
CA ASN A 292 -1.19 1.57 14.18
C ASN A 292 -2.48 2.27 14.70
N PRO A 293 -3.17 1.73 15.73
CA PRO A 293 -4.30 2.40 16.35
C PRO A 293 -3.91 3.73 17.01
N ARG A 294 -4.86 4.67 17.01
CA ARG A 294 -4.76 5.98 17.67
C ARG A 294 -5.69 6.03 18.87
N VAL A 295 -5.18 5.84 20.08
CA VAL A 295 -6.01 5.66 21.28
C VAL A 295 -5.94 6.85 22.24
N LEU A 296 -7.09 7.44 22.56
CA LEU A 296 -7.29 8.41 23.63
C LEU A 296 -7.86 7.75 24.87
N LYS A 297 -7.35 8.12 26.05
CA LYS A 297 -7.84 7.63 27.35
C LYS A 297 -8.05 8.79 28.30
N PHE A 298 -9.25 8.86 28.88
CA PHE A 298 -9.58 9.80 29.94
C PHE A 298 -9.88 9.04 31.23
N GLU A 299 -9.19 9.41 32.31
CA GLU A 299 -9.33 8.78 33.63
C GLU A 299 -9.87 9.78 34.65
N GLY A 300 -10.77 9.32 35.53
CA GLY A 300 -11.34 10.14 36.61
C GLY A 300 -12.50 11.05 36.18
N LEU A 301 -13.11 10.81 35.01
CA LEU A 301 -14.32 11.53 34.58
C LEU A 301 -15.50 11.25 35.51
N ALA A 302 -16.24 12.30 35.90
CA ALA A 302 -17.51 12.15 36.60
C ALA A 302 -18.58 11.52 35.68
N PRO A 303 -19.59 10.82 36.23
CA PRO A 303 -20.71 10.32 35.44
C PRO A 303 -21.35 11.43 34.59
N GLY A 304 -21.64 11.11 33.34
CA GLY A 304 -22.19 12.06 32.38
C GLY A 304 -21.83 11.71 30.95
N ARG A 305 -22.30 12.54 30.02
CA ARG A 305 -21.94 12.46 28.60
C ARG A 305 -20.89 13.52 28.28
N TYR A 306 -19.99 13.18 27.39
CA TYR A 306 -18.92 14.06 26.95
C TYR A 306 -18.80 14.01 25.43
N THR A 307 -18.44 15.14 24.85
CA THR A 307 -18.16 15.29 23.43
C THR A 307 -16.68 15.62 23.26
N LEU A 308 -15.97 14.81 22.46
CA LEU A 308 -14.61 15.09 22.01
C LEU A 308 -14.67 16.00 20.79
N LYS A 309 -13.89 17.07 20.84
CA LYS A 309 -13.57 17.94 19.72
C LYS A 309 -12.07 17.95 19.46
N ILE A 310 -11.68 17.99 18.19
CA ILE A 310 -10.28 18.21 17.78
C ILE A 310 -10.29 19.38 16.81
N ASP A 311 -9.50 20.42 17.09
CA ASP A 311 -9.49 21.70 16.36
C ASP A 311 -10.90 22.30 16.17
N GLY A 312 -11.76 22.14 17.18
CA GLY A 312 -13.14 22.60 17.18
C GLY A 312 -14.13 21.69 16.44
N GLN A 313 -13.66 20.71 15.65
CA GLN A 313 -14.52 19.72 14.99
C GLN A 313 -15.00 18.66 15.99
N THR A 314 -16.31 18.42 16.05
CA THR A 314 -16.88 17.32 16.84
C THR A 314 -16.50 15.96 16.23
N ILE A 315 -15.81 15.14 17.01
CA ILE A 315 -15.32 13.82 16.59
C ILE A 315 -16.22 12.70 17.08
N ALA A 316 -16.61 12.73 18.36
CA ALA A 316 -17.43 11.70 18.96
C ALA A 316 -18.08 12.18 20.26
N SER A 317 -19.21 11.57 20.62
CA SER A 317 -19.90 11.80 21.88
C SER A 317 -20.22 10.47 22.56
N GLY A 318 -19.99 10.39 23.86
CA GLY A 318 -20.11 9.13 24.60
C GLY A 318 -20.24 9.34 26.11
N ALA A 319 -20.70 8.32 26.81
CA ALA A 319 -20.73 8.28 28.26
C ALA A 319 -19.30 8.21 28.84
N ALA A 320 -19.13 8.69 30.08
CA ALA A 320 -17.85 8.77 30.79
C ALA A 320 -17.03 7.46 30.74
N ASP A 321 -17.67 6.31 30.80
CA ASP A 321 -17.04 4.99 30.79
C ASP A 321 -16.42 4.61 29.43
N GLN A 322 -17.04 5.04 28.33
CA GLN A 322 -16.55 4.82 26.97
C GLN A 322 -15.21 5.54 26.72
N TRP A 323 -14.97 6.66 27.42
CA TRP A 323 -13.74 7.44 27.28
C TRP A 323 -12.52 6.85 28.00
N LYS A 324 -12.67 5.74 28.74
CA LYS A 324 -11.54 5.00 29.33
C LYS A 324 -10.58 4.45 28.26
N SER A 325 -11.11 4.21 27.05
CA SER A 325 -10.32 3.87 25.88
C SER A 325 -11.14 4.13 24.62
N TRP A 326 -10.75 5.15 23.86
CA TRP A 326 -11.39 5.52 22.61
C TRP A 326 -10.39 5.44 21.46
N GLU A 327 -10.69 4.65 20.43
CA GLU A 327 -9.89 4.59 19.22
C GLU A 327 -10.39 5.62 18.20
N LEU A 328 -9.50 6.49 17.74
CA LEU A 328 -9.77 7.48 16.70
C LEU A 328 -9.65 6.81 15.33
N ASN A 329 -10.65 7.06 14.49
CA ASN A 329 -10.69 6.66 13.08
C ASN A 329 -11.02 7.83 12.13
N GLN A 330 -11.11 9.04 12.69
CA GLN A 330 -11.41 10.29 11.98
C GLN A 330 -10.86 11.51 12.76
N GLY A 331 -10.78 12.65 12.08
CA GLY A 331 -10.33 13.93 12.63
C GLY A 331 -9.20 14.56 11.81
N PRO A 332 -8.67 15.71 12.27
CA PRO A 332 -7.74 16.52 11.48
C PRO A 332 -6.49 15.79 10.96
N GLU A 333 -5.89 14.87 11.73
CA GLU A 333 -4.74 14.07 11.25
C GLU A 333 -5.15 13.12 10.10
N PHE A 334 -6.36 12.54 10.14
CA PHE A 334 -6.87 11.69 9.06
C PHE A 334 -7.21 12.52 7.82
N ASP A 335 -7.75 13.72 8.01
CA ASP A 335 -8.01 14.67 6.93
C ASP A 335 -6.71 15.13 6.26
N GLN A 336 -5.65 15.33 7.05
CA GLN A 336 -4.31 15.62 6.53
C GLN A 336 -3.78 14.48 5.66
N VAL A 337 -3.93 13.22 6.10
CA VAL A 337 -3.51 12.04 5.33
C VAL A 337 -4.31 11.89 4.04
N GLU A 338 -5.62 12.11 4.09
CA GLU A 338 -6.46 12.08 2.89
C GLU A 338 -6.10 13.21 1.91
N LYS A 339 -5.77 14.40 2.42
CA LYS A 339 -5.24 15.50 1.61
C LYS A 339 -3.90 15.13 0.98
N LEU A 340 -2.97 14.55 1.73
CA LEU A 340 -1.69 14.05 1.24
C LEU A 340 -1.90 13.07 0.07
N ARG A 341 -2.78 12.09 0.23
CA ARG A 341 -3.09 11.09 -0.81
C ARG A 341 -3.66 11.74 -2.08
N LYS A 342 -4.57 12.71 -1.94
CA LYS A 342 -5.11 13.44 -3.10
C LYS A 342 -4.04 14.22 -3.85
N VAL A 343 -3.14 14.90 -3.14
CA VAL A 343 -2.01 15.62 -3.74
C VAL A 343 -1.05 14.64 -4.44
N ILE A 344 -0.81 13.46 -3.87
CA ILE A 344 -0.06 12.38 -4.53
C ILE A 344 -0.74 11.94 -5.83
N ASN A 345 -2.06 11.76 -5.84
CA ASN A 345 -2.80 11.39 -7.05
C ASN A 345 -2.73 12.48 -8.13
N GLU A 346 -2.88 13.74 -7.76
CA GLU A 346 -2.70 14.88 -8.67
C GLU A 346 -1.28 14.92 -9.25
N LYS A 347 -0.26 14.75 -8.40
CA LYS A 347 1.15 14.65 -8.82
C LYS A 347 1.36 13.51 -9.81
N ASN A 348 0.80 12.34 -9.50
CA ASN A 348 0.93 11.15 -10.34
C ASN A 348 0.23 11.31 -11.70
N LEU A 349 -0.94 11.96 -11.72
CA LEU A 349 -1.65 12.27 -12.96
C LEU A 349 -0.86 13.25 -13.84
N LEU A 350 -0.30 14.31 -13.24
CA LEU A 350 0.59 15.24 -13.94
C LEU A 350 1.80 14.51 -14.52
N TYR A 351 2.43 13.63 -13.73
CA TYR A 351 3.54 12.82 -14.21
C TYR A 351 3.11 11.87 -15.33
N PHE A 352 1.96 11.22 -15.22
CA PHE A 352 1.43 10.34 -16.26
C PHE A 352 1.31 11.06 -17.61
N HIS A 353 0.74 12.27 -17.62
CA HIS A 353 0.70 13.10 -18.83
C HIS A 353 2.07 13.57 -19.31
N ARG A 354 3.03 13.74 -18.39
CA ARG A 354 4.41 14.11 -18.71
C ARG A 354 5.20 13.01 -19.42
N TRP A 355 5.08 11.76 -18.97
CA TRP A 355 5.88 10.65 -19.53
C TRP A 355 5.12 9.86 -20.60
N ARG A 356 3.78 9.83 -20.53
CA ARG A 356 2.89 9.17 -21.49
C ARG A 356 1.78 10.13 -21.94
N PRO A 357 2.12 11.15 -22.74
CA PRO A 357 1.13 12.10 -23.20
C PRO A 357 0.14 11.45 -24.16
N GLN A 358 -1.09 11.97 -24.16
CA GLN A 358 -2.07 11.57 -25.17
C GLN A 358 -1.61 12.00 -26.57
N ASN A 359 -2.06 11.27 -27.59
CA ASN A 359 -1.74 11.54 -28.99
C ASN A 359 -0.24 11.57 -29.30
N GLU A 360 0.55 10.66 -28.69
CA GLU A 360 1.99 10.54 -28.90
C GLU A 360 2.39 10.53 -30.40
N THR A 361 1.60 9.89 -31.26
CA THR A 361 1.79 9.87 -32.72
C THR A 361 1.79 11.27 -33.37
N TYR A 362 1.01 12.20 -32.81
CA TYR A 362 0.88 13.58 -33.27
C TYR A 362 1.86 14.53 -32.59
N LEU A 363 2.36 14.18 -31.41
CA LEU A 363 3.36 14.98 -30.71
C LEU A 363 4.78 14.65 -31.18
N PHE A 364 5.09 13.35 -31.28
CA PHE A 364 6.45 12.86 -31.54
C PHE A 364 6.56 11.94 -32.76
N GLY A 365 5.45 11.30 -33.15
CA GLY A 365 5.44 10.30 -34.21
C GLY A 365 5.37 10.85 -35.64
N PHE A 366 4.95 10.00 -36.56
CA PHE A 366 4.89 10.31 -38.01
C PHE A 366 3.84 11.36 -38.38
N ARG A 367 2.91 11.72 -37.47
CA ARG A 367 1.93 12.79 -37.65
C ARG A 367 2.32 14.11 -36.97
N LYS A 368 3.57 14.25 -36.52
CA LYS A 368 4.06 15.46 -35.83
C LYS A 368 3.95 16.76 -36.63
N HIS A 369 3.78 16.69 -37.95
CA HIS A 369 3.53 17.88 -38.75
C HIS A 369 2.16 18.55 -38.44
N GLU A 370 1.22 17.81 -37.83
CA GLU A 370 -0.11 18.32 -37.48
C GLU A 370 -0.13 19.03 -36.10
N GLN A 371 0.55 18.46 -35.10
CA GLN A 371 0.51 18.98 -33.72
C GLN A 371 1.86 18.95 -32.99
N GLY A 372 2.97 18.66 -33.66
CA GLY A 372 4.28 18.49 -33.03
C GLY A 372 4.84 19.76 -32.38
N ASN A 373 4.34 20.94 -32.76
CA ASN A 373 4.66 22.19 -32.05
C ASN A 373 4.18 22.19 -30.59
N ASN A 374 3.16 21.39 -30.25
CA ASN A 374 2.65 21.26 -28.88
C ASN A 374 3.54 20.35 -28.01
N ALA A 375 4.48 19.60 -28.60
CA ALA A 375 5.43 18.78 -27.83
C ALA A 375 6.27 19.60 -26.84
N ARG A 376 6.42 20.91 -27.09
CA ARG A 376 7.08 21.86 -26.16
C ARG A 376 6.36 22.02 -24.82
N GLU A 377 5.09 21.62 -24.75
CA GLU A 377 4.28 21.68 -23.52
C GLU A 377 4.58 20.50 -22.59
N ILE A 378 5.14 19.39 -23.12
CA ILE A 378 5.41 18.19 -22.31
C ILE A 378 6.38 18.51 -21.16
N PRO A 379 7.52 19.19 -21.36
CA PRO A 379 8.37 19.60 -20.24
C PRO A 379 7.72 20.59 -19.25
N LEU A 380 6.62 21.27 -19.61
CA LEU A 380 5.96 22.22 -18.71
C LEU A 380 5.21 21.53 -17.55
N PHE A 381 5.02 20.21 -17.61
CA PHE A 381 4.52 19.45 -16.45
C PHE A 381 5.58 19.28 -15.35
N ASP A 382 6.87 19.36 -15.67
CA ASP A 382 7.96 19.17 -14.70
C ASP A 382 7.84 20.11 -13.47
N PRO A 383 7.70 21.44 -13.64
CA PRO A 383 7.50 22.34 -12.50
C PRO A 383 6.17 22.11 -11.74
N LEU A 384 5.13 21.57 -12.40
CA LEU A 384 3.86 21.24 -11.74
C LEU A 384 4.00 20.01 -10.85
N VAL A 385 4.73 18.99 -11.32
CA VAL A 385 5.08 17.81 -10.54
C VAL A 385 5.93 18.21 -9.33
N GLU A 386 6.98 19.02 -9.53
CA GLU A 386 7.84 19.50 -8.44
C GLU A 386 7.06 20.32 -7.40
N ALA A 387 6.10 21.15 -7.82
CA ALA A 387 5.25 21.91 -6.91
C ALA A 387 4.41 20.98 -6.02
N LYS A 388 3.84 19.92 -6.60
CA LYS A 388 3.07 18.94 -5.84
C LYS A 388 3.95 18.08 -4.93
N GLU A 389 5.19 17.78 -5.32
CA GLU A 389 6.16 17.09 -4.45
C GLU A 389 6.53 17.93 -3.23
N LYS A 390 6.65 19.26 -3.36
CA LYS A 390 6.84 20.16 -2.20
C LYS A 390 5.62 20.19 -1.28
N GLU A 391 4.41 20.14 -1.84
CA GLU A 391 3.17 20.03 -1.07
C GLU A 391 3.12 18.69 -0.30
N VAL A 392 3.47 17.58 -0.95
CA VAL A 392 3.62 16.25 -0.31
C VAL A 392 4.63 16.28 0.84
N ALA A 393 5.80 16.90 0.63
CA ALA A 393 6.83 17.01 1.67
C ALA A 393 6.36 17.81 2.89
N THR A 394 5.45 18.76 2.70
CA THR A 394 4.83 19.53 3.80
C THR A 394 3.76 18.69 4.50
N LEU A 395 2.87 18.05 3.74
CA LEU A 395 1.73 17.32 4.26
C LEU A 395 2.07 16.01 4.98
N ARG A 396 3.25 15.42 4.73
CA ARG A 396 3.67 14.20 5.45
C ARG A 396 4.12 14.43 6.89
N VAL A 397 4.33 15.70 7.29
CA VAL A 397 4.82 16.04 8.63
C VAL A 397 3.64 16.22 9.58
N PRO A 398 3.58 15.49 10.72
CA PRO A 398 2.54 15.69 11.73
C PRO A 398 2.54 17.13 12.27
N VAL A 399 1.34 17.67 12.51
CA VAL A 399 1.16 18.99 13.12
C VAL A 399 0.50 18.84 14.50
N SER A 400 0.61 19.89 15.32
CA SER A 400 -0.02 19.90 16.64
C SER A 400 -1.50 20.19 16.50
N HIS A 401 -2.34 19.41 17.18
CA HIS A 401 -3.79 19.57 17.22
C HIS A 401 -4.29 19.84 18.64
N VAL A 402 -5.36 20.62 18.76
CA VAL A 402 -6.01 20.96 20.02
C VAL A 402 -7.15 19.98 20.28
N TYR A 403 -7.06 19.24 21.39
CA TYR A 403 -8.08 18.30 21.84
C TYR A 403 -8.89 18.90 22.97
N GLU A 404 -10.20 18.71 22.91
CA GLU A 404 -11.14 19.16 23.93
C GLU A 404 -12.15 18.06 24.24
N LEU A 405 -12.19 17.59 25.48
CA LEU A 405 -13.30 16.79 25.97
C LEU A 405 -14.22 17.68 26.80
N VAL A 406 -15.43 17.90 26.30
CA VAL A 406 -16.41 18.81 26.89
C VAL A 406 -17.55 17.99 27.50
N ARG A 407 -17.87 18.21 28.77
CA ARG A 407 -19.04 17.62 29.41
C ARG A 407 -20.31 18.23 28.80
N GLU A 408 -21.21 17.40 28.32
CA GLU A 408 -22.52 17.84 27.84
C GLU A 408 -23.30 18.40 29.03
N SER A 409 -23.81 19.62 28.90
CA SER A 409 -24.68 20.22 29.91
C SER A 409 -25.96 19.40 30.00
N GLU A 410 -26.40 19.05 31.22
CA GLU A 410 -27.73 18.50 31.49
C GLU A 410 -28.79 19.57 31.19
N VAL A 411 -29.10 19.81 29.92
CA VAL A 411 -30.15 20.74 29.51
C VAL A 411 -31.08 20.00 28.55
N GLY A 412 -32.25 19.62 29.09
CA GLY A 412 -33.40 19.14 28.31
C GLY A 412 -33.72 17.64 28.47
N ARG A 413 -34.28 17.27 29.62
CA ARG A 413 -35.35 16.26 29.66
C ARG A 413 -36.66 16.98 29.93
#